data_AF-A0A433MXG1-F1
#
_entry.id   AF-A0A433MXG1-F1
#
_cell.length_a   1.000
_cell.length_b   1.000
_cell.length_c   1.000
_cell.angle_alpha   90.00
_cell.angle_beta   90.00
_cell.angle_gamma   90.00
#
_symmetry.space_group_name_H-M   'P 1'
#
loop_
_entity.id
_entity.type
_entity.pdbx_description
1 polymer ?
#
loop_
_entity_poly.entity_id
_entity_poly.type
_entity_poly.pdbx_seq_one_letter_code
_entity_poly.pdbx_strand_id
1 'polypeptide(L)'
;MPSSNLLAVFNPSNYWRGGHVIMPWQPIYQQFQIPPEELVLSDLSDPASTPLLAQIDRVDPEDPSRDTLVFSLAEAIPSGSEDYSITSAFVKVDRGKPIPHDELGKPSLEVVYGADGQERGVRLVNSRLIIWFNLVPAPENDGRNWFAGSATSVQLDHQEILDQFQAAMGEWLNQDPEKRCMQVDQIQLMELPYSESPSYQVSLYDRSYRLVSHSSGPMRASITIASEPFDYNDLEPNTGKERHLTCQLYRVISLYADADYLIEELFVKGKPKGEQDGNHAATDAINLEFAARYYAYMDMSQQPQIYQNPNVPDWFAVGSSFEPYAGYGFATDVHVDSVTYPHDVNDRRFSWQLLPGKSAKCLHLFMRCPEKNFDSRAGQYWHEFIYKPLKAEIYQESQKKLTDIWDEFQKQLSESQKKLIYTWVNSLPNGKSRVNLSDTFQKTLNFQRELVNTTFKAQEVASKLGVETQKQFWDNYFKLMQKTAR
;
A
#
# COMPACT_ATOMS: atom_id res chain seq x y z
N MET A 1 -13.05 -2.28 30.81
CA MET A 1 -12.72 -3.67 30.42
C MET A 1 -11.32 -3.63 29.83
N PRO A 2 -10.40 -4.53 30.21
CA PRO A 2 -9.07 -4.52 29.60
C PRO A 2 -9.24 -5.00 28.15
N SER A 3 -8.96 -4.12 27.18
CA SER A 3 -8.83 -4.53 25.80
C SER A 3 -7.66 -5.49 25.71
N SER A 4 -7.84 -6.64 25.07
CA SER A 4 -6.73 -7.49 24.66
C SER A 4 -5.78 -6.64 23.81
N ASN A 5 -4.50 -6.53 24.19
CA ASN A 5 -3.51 -5.76 23.43
C ASN A 5 -3.11 -6.51 22.15
N LEU A 6 -4.06 -6.68 21.24
CA LEU A 6 -3.94 -7.52 20.06
C LEU A 6 -4.39 -6.75 18.82
N LEU A 7 -3.69 -7.01 17.72
CA LEU A 7 -4.11 -6.70 16.37
C LEU A 7 -4.54 -8.01 15.72
N ALA A 8 -5.74 -8.02 15.13
CA ALA A 8 -6.16 -9.08 14.22
C ALA A 8 -5.57 -8.78 12.84
N VAL A 9 -4.85 -9.75 12.26
CA VAL A 9 -4.27 -9.64 10.93
C VAL A 9 -5.01 -10.53 9.95
N PHE A 10 -5.25 -10.01 8.75
CA PHE A 10 -6.10 -10.62 7.74
C PHE A 10 -5.31 -10.86 6.46
N ASN A 11 -5.34 -12.09 5.97
CA ASN A 11 -4.83 -12.47 4.67
C ASN A 11 -6.00 -12.79 3.72
N PRO A 12 -6.45 -11.85 2.89
CA PRO A 12 -7.57 -12.07 1.96
C PRO A 12 -7.25 -13.01 0.79
N SER A 13 -6.04 -13.55 0.68
CA SER A 13 -5.66 -14.46 -0.41
C SER A 13 -5.95 -15.91 -0.05
N ASN A 14 -6.15 -16.76 -1.06
CA ASN A 14 -6.37 -18.20 -0.89
C ASN A 14 -5.07 -19.03 -0.70
N TYR A 15 -3.95 -18.36 -0.44
CA TYR A 15 -2.65 -18.96 -0.17
C TYR A 15 -1.99 -18.28 1.03
N TRP A 16 -1.01 -18.96 1.61
CA TRP A 16 -0.23 -18.44 2.73
C TRP A 16 0.74 -17.36 2.22
N ARG A 17 0.81 -16.21 2.91
CA ARG A 17 1.78 -15.17 2.57
C ARG A 17 2.16 -14.34 3.80
N GLY A 18 3.40 -13.86 3.80
CA GLY A 18 3.91 -12.87 4.74
C GLY A 18 3.97 -11.49 4.08
N GLY A 19 4.79 -10.60 4.61
CA GLY A 19 5.04 -9.28 4.03
C GLY A 19 4.58 -8.12 4.90
N HIS A 20 4.36 -6.97 4.28
CA HIS A 20 4.13 -5.73 5.00
C HIS A 20 2.66 -5.48 5.31
N VAL A 21 2.39 -5.02 6.53
CA VAL A 21 1.07 -4.58 6.98
C VAL A 21 1.15 -3.10 7.29
N ILE A 22 0.17 -2.33 6.80
CA ILE A 22 0.08 -0.87 6.98
C ILE A 22 -1.27 -0.57 7.62
N MET A 23 -1.26 0.27 8.66
CA MET A 23 -2.50 0.76 9.27
C MET A 23 -2.34 2.17 9.84
N PRO A 24 -3.43 2.93 10.01
CA PRO A 24 -3.37 4.23 10.67
C PRO A 24 -2.83 4.10 12.10
N TRP A 25 -1.89 4.97 12.47
CA TRP A 25 -1.26 4.95 13.79
C TRP A 25 -2.18 5.53 14.88
N GLN A 26 -2.92 6.59 14.57
CA GLN A 26 -3.70 7.33 15.57
C GLN A 26 -4.68 6.44 16.38
N PRO A 27 -5.46 5.52 15.77
CA PRO A 27 -6.33 4.62 16.53
C PRO A 27 -5.56 3.69 17.48
N ILE A 28 -4.36 3.23 17.08
CA ILE A 28 -3.50 2.37 17.90
C ILE A 28 -3.01 3.13 19.12
N TYR A 29 -2.50 4.34 18.91
CA TYR A 29 -2.07 5.21 20.01
C TYR A 29 -3.21 5.53 20.97
N GLN A 30 -4.40 5.85 20.45
CA GLN A 30 -5.58 6.13 21.27
C GLN A 30 -6.00 4.93 22.12
N GLN A 31 -5.94 3.71 21.57
CA GLN A 31 -6.34 2.50 22.27
C GLN A 31 -5.33 2.06 23.33
N PHE A 32 -4.04 2.02 22.98
CA PHE A 32 -3.01 1.39 23.82
C PHE A 32 -2.19 2.39 24.63
N GLN A 33 -2.18 3.68 24.26
CA GLN A 33 -1.40 4.74 24.93
C GLN A 33 0.10 4.39 25.04
N ILE A 34 0.64 3.75 24.00
CA ILE A 34 2.06 3.39 23.88
C ILE A 34 2.71 4.37 22.90
N PRO A 35 3.72 5.15 23.32
CA PRO A 35 4.41 6.08 22.42
C PRO A 35 5.22 5.31 21.36
N PRO A 36 5.48 5.91 20.19
CA PRO A 36 6.21 5.28 19.09
C PRO A 36 7.53 4.60 19.49
N GLU A 37 8.27 5.23 20.39
CA GLU A 37 9.62 4.84 20.83
C GLU A 37 9.61 3.62 21.77
N GLU A 38 8.44 3.27 22.30
CA GLU A 38 8.26 2.14 23.20
C GLU A 38 7.39 1.02 22.59
N LEU A 39 6.95 1.17 21.34
CA LEU A 39 6.11 0.18 20.67
C LEU A 39 6.91 -1.08 20.35
N VAL A 40 6.42 -2.21 20.82
CA VAL A 40 6.93 -3.54 20.47
C VAL A 40 5.77 -4.38 19.96
N LEU A 41 5.95 -4.94 18.76
CA LEU A 41 5.00 -5.88 18.17
C LEU A 41 5.62 -7.28 18.21
N SER A 42 4.83 -8.31 18.50
CA SER A 42 5.27 -9.72 18.43
C SER A 42 4.18 -10.59 17.85
N ASP A 43 4.56 -11.59 17.04
CA ASP A 43 3.61 -12.58 16.56
C ASP A 43 3.17 -13.47 17.73
N LEU A 44 1.86 -13.61 17.94
CA LEU A 44 1.32 -14.43 19.03
C LEU A 44 1.56 -15.93 18.80
N SER A 45 1.77 -16.35 17.55
CA SER A 45 2.09 -17.73 17.19
C SER A 45 3.57 -18.08 17.38
N ASP A 46 4.46 -17.09 17.48
CA ASP A 46 5.89 -17.32 17.73
C ASP A 46 6.12 -17.63 19.22
N PRO A 47 6.52 -18.86 19.59
CA PRO A 47 6.80 -19.23 20.97
C PRO A 47 8.01 -18.47 21.56
N ALA A 48 8.92 -17.96 20.71
CA ALA A 48 10.04 -17.14 21.16
C ALA A 48 9.62 -15.67 21.44
N SER A 49 8.43 -15.26 20.99
CA SER A 49 7.92 -13.88 21.06
C SER A 49 8.95 -12.87 20.52
N THR A 50 9.58 -13.23 19.40
CA THR A 50 10.55 -12.38 18.73
C THR A 50 9.86 -11.11 18.26
N PRO A 51 10.40 -9.92 18.56
CA PRO A 51 9.75 -8.71 18.11
C PRO A 51 9.77 -8.60 16.58
N LEU A 52 8.66 -8.15 16.02
CA LEU A 52 8.53 -7.85 14.60
C LEU A 52 9.23 -6.53 14.28
N LEU A 53 9.78 -6.44 13.07
CA LEU A 53 10.22 -5.16 12.53
C LEU A 53 9.01 -4.27 12.34
N ALA A 54 9.06 -3.08 12.92
CA ALA A 54 7.99 -2.10 12.85
C ALA A 54 8.57 -0.68 12.80
N GLN A 55 7.85 0.24 12.18
CA GLN A 55 8.13 1.66 12.21
C GLN A 55 6.85 2.46 12.12
N ILE A 56 6.89 3.70 12.61
CA ILE A 56 5.80 4.66 12.46
C ILE A 56 6.29 5.78 11.55
N ASP A 57 5.58 6.00 10.45
CA ASP A 57 5.91 7.04 9.49
C ASP A 57 5.04 8.27 9.67
N ARG A 58 5.69 9.42 9.78
CA ARG A 58 5.04 10.72 9.80
C ARG A 58 4.84 11.23 8.37
N VAL A 59 3.65 11.00 7.83
CA VAL A 59 3.33 11.27 6.43
C VAL A 59 3.08 12.76 6.17
N ASP A 60 2.40 13.44 7.09
CA ASP A 60 2.12 14.87 6.99
C ASP A 60 2.33 15.52 8.36
N PRO A 61 3.33 16.41 8.52
CA PRO A 61 3.57 17.06 9.80
C PRO A 61 2.40 17.89 10.31
N GLU A 62 1.55 18.40 9.41
CA GLU A 62 0.36 19.19 9.73
C GLU A 62 -0.88 18.33 10.01
N ASP A 63 -0.86 17.04 9.67
CA ASP A 63 -2.00 16.13 9.80
C ASP A 63 -1.59 14.76 10.38
N PRO A 64 -1.47 14.64 11.72
CA PRO A 64 -1.10 13.39 12.40
C PRO A 64 -2.08 12.23 12.17
N SER A 65 -3.28 12.48 11.64
CA SER A 65 -4.22 11.40 11.31
C SER A 65 -3.74 10.54 10.15
N ARG A 66 -2.77 11.04 9.37
CA ARG A 66 -2.11 10.33 8.29
C ARG A 66 -0.88 9.54 8.72
N ASP A 67 -0.48 9.62 9.99
CA ASP A 67 0.64 8.81 10.48
C ASP A 67 0.29 7.32 10.36
N THR A 68 1.26 6.53 9.90
CA THR A 68 1.04 5.10 9.61
C THR A 68 1.97 4.23 10.42
N LEU A 69 1.42 3.17 11.00
CA LEU A 69 2.18 2.04 11.53
C LEU A 69 2.43 1.06 10.38
N VAL A 70 3.70 0.69 10.20
CA VAL A 70 4.13 -0.31 9.21
C VAL A 70 4.90 -1.39 9.94
N PHE A 71 4.57 -2.65 9.71
CA PHE A 71 5.34 -3.78 10.26
C PHE A 71 5.42 -4.95 9.27
N SER A 72 6.42 -5.80 9.45
CA SER A 72 6.62 -7.00 8.62
C SER A 72 6.21 -8.27 9.34
N LEU A 73 5.52 -9.15 8.63
CA LEU A 73 5.38 -10.56 8.99
C LEU A 73 6.46 -11.35 8.25
N ALA A 74 7.47 -11.83 9.00
CA ALA A 74 8.53 -12.66 8.45
C ALA A 74 8.01 -14.06 8.08
N GLU A 75 7.12 -14.62 8.89
CA GLU A 75 6.45 -15.89 8.61
C GLU A 75 5.14 -15.66 7.87
N ALA A 76 4.83 -16.60 6.97
CA ALA A 76 3.60 -16.54 6.20
C ALA A 76 2.40 -16.93 7.07
N ILE A 77 1.33 -16.14 7.00
CA ILE A 77 0.09 -16.40 7.73
C ILE A 77 -0.92 -17.12 6.83
N PRO A 78 -1.80 -17.98 7.39
CA PRO A 78 -2.76 -18.74 6.62
C PRO A 78 -3.78 -17.84 5.89
N SER A 79 -4.38 -18.37 4.83
CA SER A 79 -5.49 -17.72 4.13
C SER A 79 -6.66 -17.44 5.07
N GLY A 80 -7.17 -16.22 5.04
CA GLY A 80 -8.45 -15.81 5.63
C GLY A 80 -9.55 -15.76 4.56
N SER A 81 -10.54 -14.91 4.77
CA SER A 81 -11.60 -14.67 3.79
C SER A 81 -11.28 -13.45 2.91
N GLU A 82 -11.73 -13.48 1.66
CA GLU A 82 -11.49 -12.39 0.69
C GLU A 82 -12.08 -11.04 1.11
N ASP A 83 -13.12 -11.06 1.96
CA ASP A 83 -13.83 -9.92 2.50
C ASP A 83 -13.28 -9.44 3.86
N TYR A 84 -12.15 -10.00 4.31
CA TYR A 84 -11.51 -9.67 5.59
C TYR A 84 -12.37 -9.99 6.83
N SER A 85 -13.40 -10.84 6.70
CA SER A 85 -14.22 -11.26 7.84
C SER A 85 -13.56 -12.31 8.75
N ILE A 86 -12.61 -13.10 8.23
CA ILE A 86 -11.90 -14.15 8.99
C ILE A 86 -10.47 -13.71 9.29
N THR A 87 -10.13 -13.61 10.58
CA THR A 87 -8.77 -13.35 11.06
C THR A 87 -7.83 -14.51 10.72
N SER A 88 -6.65 -14.18 10.20
CA SER A 88 -5.60 -15.13 9.82
C SER A 88 -4.56 -15.32 10.92
N ALA A 89 -4.20 -14.25 11.62
CA ALA A 89 -3.19 -14.25 12.68
C ALA A 89 -3.44 -13.15 13.71
N PHE A 90 -2.74 -13.20 14.82
CA PHE A 90 -2.79 -12.17 15.86
C PHE A 90 -1.39 -11.65 16.16
N VAL A 91 -1.26 -10.33 16.21
CA VAL A 91 -0.03 -9.64 16.63
C VAL A 91 -0.28 -8.99 17.98
N LYS A 92 0.59 -9.25 18.94
CA LYS A 92 0.54 -8.65 20.26
C LYS A 92 1.19 -7.26 20.25
N VAL A 93 0.55 -6.32 20.94
CA VAL A 93 1.03 -4.94 21.11
C VAL A 93 1.52 -4.78 22.54
N ASP A 94 2.82 -4.55 22.73
CA ASP A 94 3.41 -4.38 24.05
C ASP A 94 4.24 -3.10 24.14
N ARG A 95 4.51 -2.70 25.39
CA ARG A 95 5.47 -1.65 25.72
C ARG A 95 6.83 -2.30 25.99
N GLY A 96 7.87 -1.81 25.33
CA GLY A 96 9.22 -2.33 25.50
C GLY A 96 10.27 -1.47 24.83
N LYS A 97 11.49 -2.02 24.71
CA LYS A 97 12.54 -1.41 23.89
C LYS A 97 12.48 -2.02 22.49
N PRO A 98 12.32 -1.21 21.44
CA PRO A 98 12.42 -1.69 20.06
C PRO A 98 13.75 -2.41 19.83
N ILE A 99 13.77 -3.33 18.87
CA ILE A 99 14.99 -4.04 18.48
C ILE A 99 16.07 -3.00 18.12
N PRO A 100 17.26 -3.03 18.74
CA PRO A 100 18.39 -2.21 18.30
C PRO A 100 18.73 -2.57 16.85
N HIS A 101 18.94 -1.54 16.04
CA HIS A 101 18.91 -1.66 14.60
C HIS A 101 20.33 -1.49 14.02
N ASP A 102 21.05 -2.59 13.74
CA ASP A 102 22.38 -2.57 13.08
C ASP A 102 22.35 -2.04 11.63
N GLU A 103 23.40 -1.33 11.22
CA GLU A 103 23.39 -0.31 10.14
C GLU A 103 23.47 -0.81 8.68
N LEU A 104 23.82 -2.08 8.41
CA LEU A 104 24.05 -2.53 7.03
C LEU A 104 22.78 -2.99 6.30
N GLY A 105 22.52 -2.43 5.11
CA GLY A 105 21.47 -2.88 4.17
C GLY A 105 20.08 -2.31 4.39
N LYS A 106 19.92 -1.37 5.33
CA LYS A 106 18.62 -0.76 5.63
C LYS A 106 18.18 0.24 4.56
N PRO A 107 16.85 0.41 4.39
CA PRO A 107 16.31 1.58 3.74
C PRO A 107 16.86 2.85 4.37
N SER A 108 17.48 3.68 3.54
CA SER A 108 18.07 4.93 3.93
C SER A 108 17.72 6.01 2.93
N LEU A 109 17.87 7.24 3.38
CA LEU A 109 17.46 8.45 2.70
C LEU A 109 18.56 9.49 2.90
N GLU A 110 18.93 10.17 1.83
CA GLU A 110 19.83 11.32 1.85
C GLU A 110 19.15 12.48 1.13
N VAL A 111 19.00 13.62 1.81
CA VAL A 111 18.50 14.86 1.21
C VAL A 111 19.70 15.63 0.68
N VAL A 112 19.65 16.02 -0.59
CA VAL A 112 20.73 16.77 -1.23
C VAL A 112 20.32 18.22 -1.42
N TYR A 113 21.22 19.11 -0.98
CA TYR A 113 21.02 20.54 -0.94
C TYR A 113 21.83 21.25 -2.02
N GLY A 114 21.28 22.35 -2.54
CA GLY A 114 21.95 23.29 -3.42
C GLY A 114 22.93 24.19 -2.69
N ALA A 115 23.69 24.99 -3.46
CA ALA A 115 24.57 26.00 -2.91
C ALA A 115 23.84 27.12 -2.14
N ASP A 116 22.54 27.30 -2.43
CA ASP A 116 21.61 28.20 -1.75
C ASP A 116 20.99 27.60 -0.48
N GLY A 117 21.36 26.36 -0.13
CA GLY A 117 20.82 25.63 1.01
C GLY A 117 19.40 25.09 0.80
N GLN A 118 18.84 25.22 -0.41
CA GLN A 118 17.53 24.66 -0.74
C GLN A 118 17.65 23.17 -1.09
N GLU A 119 16.62 22.40 -0.78
CA GLU A 119 16.53 20.99 -1.12
C GLU A 119 16.40 20.85 -2.64
N ARG A 120 17.26 20.06 -3.28
CA ARG A 120 17.27 19.87 -4.74
C ARG A 120 16.87 18.47 -5.16
N GLY A 121 17.11 17.49 -4.30
CA GLY A 121 16.86 16.08 -4.61
C GLY A 121 16.91 15.21 -3.37
N VAL A 122 16.46 13.99 -3.55
CA VAL A 122 16.46 12.95 -2.54
C VAL A 122 17.04 11.68 -3.14
N ARG A 123 17.98 11.07 -2.43
CA ARG A 123 18.50 9.75 -2.74
C ARG A 123 17.88 8.72 -1.80
N LEU A 124 17.09 7.80 -2.35
CA LEU A 124 16.49 6.67 -1.63
C LEU A 124 17.31 5.41 -1.92
N VAL A 125 17.66 4.66 -0.88
CA VAL A 125 18.53 3.47 -1.00
C VAL A 125 17.98 2.34 -0.15
N ASN A 126 17.91 1.12 -0.69
CA ASN A 126 17.84 -0.11 0.10
C ASN A 126 18.96 -1.07 -0.37
N SER A 127 18.88 -2.36 -0.02
CA SER A 127 19.86 -3.37 -0.44
C SER A 127 19.91 -3.67 -1.94
N ARG A 128 18.88 -3.29 -2.71
CA ARG A 128 18.71 -3.60 -4.14
C ARG A 128 18.58 -2.36 -5.02
N LEU A 129 17.77 -1.38 -4.63
CA LEU A 129 17.49 -0.15 -5.34
C LEU A 129 18.22 1.04 -4.76
N ILE A 130 18.77 1.86 -5.68
CA ILE A 130 19.23 3.23 -5.44
C ILE A 130 18.47 4.13 -6.40
N ILE A 131 17.73 5.09 -5.89
CA ILE A 131 16.94 6.02 -6.69
C ILE A 131 17.36 7.44 -6.39
N TRP A 132 17.64 8.19 -7.45
CA TRP A 132 17.87 9.63 -7.39
C TRP A 132 16.62 10.36 -7.88
N PHE A 133 15.94 11.06 -6.97
CA PHE A 133 14.70 11.76 -7.22
C PHE A 133 14.89 13.28 -7.15
N ASN A 134 14.53 14.01 -8.20
CA ASN A 134 14.73 15.46 -8.27
C ASN A 134 13.51 16.22 -7.75
N LEU A 135 13.77 17.21 -6.91
CA LEU A 135 12.75 18.14 -6.40
C LEU A 135 12.66 19.41 -7.24
N VAL A 136 13.74 19.80 -7.92
CA VAL A 136 13.79 21.01 -8.74
C VAL A 136 13.77 20.68 -10.23
N PRO A 137 13.24 21.58 -11.09
CA PRO A 137 13.17 21.36 -12.53
C PRO A 137 14.53 21.28 -13.22
N ALA A 138 15.53 22.01 -12.72
CA ALA A 138 16.85 22.14 -13.31
C ALA A 138 17.95 21.73 -12.32
N PRO A 139 18.12 20.44 -11.97
CA PRO A 139 19.06 20.00 -10.92
C PRO A 139 20.53 20.30 -11.23
N GLU A 140 20.91 20.31 -12.52
CA GLU A 140 22.29 20.52 -12.97
C GLU A 140 22.60 21.98 -13.38
N ASN A 141 21.59 22.87 -13.39
CA ASN A 141 21.72 24.28 -13.80
C ASN A 141 22.31 24.48 -15.22
N ASP A 142 22.02 23.57 -16.14
CA ASP A 142 22.63 23.54 -17.47
C ASP A 142 21.67 23.95 -18.61
N GLY A 143 20.51 24.53 -18.23
CA GLY A 143 19.47 25.01 -19.15
C GLY A 143 18.29 24.06 -19.33
N ARG A 144 18.40 22.80 -18.90
CA ARG A 144 17.27 21.85 -18.88
C ARG A 144 16.43 22.07 -17.63
N ASN A 145 15.10 22.16 -17.77
CA ASN A 145 14.19 22.59 -16.70
C ASN A 145 12.92 21.74 -16.56
N TRP A 146 13.02 20.43 -16.80
CA TRP A 146 11.86 19.54 -16.86
C TRP A 146 12.00 18.27 -16.01
N PHE A 147 12.86 18.27 -14.99
CA PHE A 147 13.13 17.08 -14.16
C PHE A 147 12.37 17.05 -12.83
N ALA A 148 11.56 18.06 -12.53
CA ALA A 148 10.93 18.16 -11.24
C ALA A 148 9.97 16.99 -11.01
N GLY A 149 10.03 16.40 -9.80
CA GLY A 149 9.20 15.27 -9.44
C GLY A 149 9.52 14.00 -10.23
N SER A 150 10.74 13.81 -10.69
CA SER A 150 11.12 12.62 -11.46
C SER A 150 12.37 11.93 -10.90
N ALA A 151 12.45 10.62 -11.10
CA ALA A 151 13.67 9.87 -10.85
C ALA A 151 14.55 9.91 -12.10
N THR A 152 15.75 10.52 -12.04
CA THR A 152 16.69 10.57 -13.19
C THR A 152 17.79 9.52 -13.11
N SER A 153 17.88 8.77 -12.01
CA SER A 153 18.68 7.56 -11.93
C SER A 153 17.94 6.54 -11.10
N VAL A 154 17.86 5.32 -11.62
CA VAL A 154 17.39 4.16 -10.87
C VAL A 154 18.41 3.06 -11.09
N GLN A 155 19.02 2.58 -10.01
CA GLN A 155 19.96 1.48 -10.06
C GLN A 155 19.36 0.28 -9.36
N LEU A 156 19.27 -0.84 -10.06
CA LEU A 156 18.86 -2.13 -9.51
C LEU A 156 20.09 -3.05 -9.44
N ASP A 157 20.39 -3.50 -8.24
CA ASP A 157 21.57 -4.29 -7.90
C ASP A 157 22.86 -3.60 -8.42
N HIS A 158 22.95 -2.28 -8.13
CA HIS A 158 24.03 -1.36 -8.53
C HIS A 158 24.21 -1.15 -10.04
N GLN A 159 23.20 -1.47 -10.85
CA GLN A 159 23.20 -1.19 -12.29
C GLN A 159 22.09 -0.24 -12.68
N GLU A 160 22.43 0.84 -13.39
CA GLU A 160 21.45 1.77 -13.95
C GLU A 160 20.52 1.07 -14.93
N ILE A 161 19.22 1.32 -14.81
CA ILE A 161 18.19 0.68 -15.65
C ILE A 161 17.50 1.65 -16.61
N LEU A 162 17.57 2.97 -16.40
CA LEU A 162 16.95 3.94 -17.32
C LEU A 162 17.77 4.12 -18.60
N ASP A 163 19.08 3.89 -18.51
CA ASP A 163 20.04 3.91 -19.63
C ASP A 163 21.13 2.86 -19.40
N GLN A 164 20.75 1.60 -19.63
CA GLN A 164 21.53 0.45 -19.19
C GLN A 164 22.81 0.21 -20.01
N PHE A 165 22.82 0.54 -21.31
CA PHE A 165 23.97 0.24 -22.18
C PHE A 165 25.18 1.09 -21.84
N GLN A 166 24.99 2.41 -21.68
CA GLN A 166 26.07 3.31 -21.30
C GLN A 166 26.64 2.93 -19.93
N ALA A 167 25.76 2.66 -18.96
CA ALA A 167 26.17 2.25 -17.62
C ALA A 167 26.90 0.89 -17.61
N ALA A 168 26.48 -0.08 -18.42
CA ALA A 168 27.13 -1.39 -18.52
C ALA A 168 28.55 -1.31 -19.11
N MET A 169 28.84 -0.29 -19.92
CA MET A 169 30.19 -0.01 -20.44
C MET A 169 31.09 0.72 -19.41
N GLY A 170 30.59 0.99 -18.21
CA GLY A 170 31.30 1.79 -17.19
C GLY A 170 31.27 3.29 -17.47
N GLU A 171 30.53 3.71 -18.49
CA GLU A 171 30.35 5.11 -18.90
C GLU A 171 29.23 5.74 -18.07
N TRP A 172 29.58 6.15 -16.85
CA TRP A 172 28.70 6.97 -16.00
C TRP A 172 28.60 8.43 -16.49
N LEU A 173 29.56 8.84 -17.32
CA LEU A 173 29.58 10.09 -18.06
C LEU A 173 29.06 9.76 -19.47
N ASN A 174 28.11 10.53 -20.00
CA ASN A 174 27.40 10.31 -21.29
C ASN A 174 26.11 9.46 -21.27
N GLN A 175 25.50 9.27 -20.10
CA GLN A 175 24.12 8.77 -20.06
C GLN A 175 23.16 9.76 -20.74
N ASP A 176 22.05 9.24 -21.24
CA ASP A 176 21.06 10.05 -21.96
C ASP A 176 20.58 11.22 -21.08
N PRO A 177 20.77 12.47 -21.52
CA PRO A 177 20.46 13.65 -20.73
C PRO A 177 18.95 13.82 -20.48
N GLU A 178 18.09 13.11 -21.20
CA GLU A 178 16.63 13.20 -21.03
C GLU A 178 16.09 12.13 -20.06
N LYS A 179 16.89 11.12 -19.69
CA LYS A 179 16.42 9.96 -18.90
C LYS A 179 15.73 10.36 -17.61
N ARG A 180 14.52 9.85 -17.42
CA ARG A 180 13.71 10.05 -16.21
C ARG A 180 12.54 9.09 -16.18
N CYS A 181 12.07 8.71 -15.00
CA CYS A 181 10.83 7.98 -14.83
C CYS A 181 10.04 8.51 -13.63
N MET A 182 8.84 7.96 -13.44
CA MET A 182 7.94 8.33 -12.34
C MET A 182 7.56 9.81 -12.32
N GLN A 183 7.70 10.54 -13.43
CA GLN A 183 7.32 11.94 -13.48
C GLN A 183 5.81 12.05 -13.63
N VAL A 184 5.14 12.70 -12.69
CA VAL A 184 3.79 13.21 -12.92
C VAL A 184 3.95 14.54 -13.64
N ASP A 185 3.82 14.53 -14.96
CA ASP A 185 4.10 15.70 -15.79
C ASP A 185 2.88 16.63 -15.93
N GLN A 186 1.68 16.07 -15.74
CA GLN A 186 0.42 16.78 -15.81
C GLN A 186 -0.61 16.17 -14.85
N ILE A 187 -1.48 17.00 -14.30
CA ILE A 187 -2.75 16.58 -13.71
C ILE A 187 -3.92 17.25 -14.42
N GLN A 188 -5.08 16.60 -14.40
CA GLN A 188 -6.34 17.13 -14.89
C GLN A 188 -7.35 17.19 -13.75
N LEU A 189 -7.97 18.35 -13.57
CA LEU A 189 -9.06 18.59 -12.64
C LEU A 189 -10.34 18.79 -13.44
N MET A 190 -11.49 18.45 -12.84
CA MET A 190 -12.78 18.75 -13.46
C MET A 190 -12.94 20.26 -13.62
N GLU A 191 -13.61 20.70 -14.68
CA GLU A 191 -13.91 22.13 -14.84
C GLU A 191 -15.36 22.45 -14.50
N LEU A 192 -15.63 23.75 -14.33
CA LEU A 192 -16.98 24.25 -14.11
C LEU A 192 -17.87 23.88 -15.32
N PRO A 193 -19.17 23.56 -15.12
CA PRO A 193 -20.05 23.10 -16.20
C PRO A 193 -20.21 24.06 -17.39
N TYR A 194 -19.85 25.33 -17.22
CA TYR A 194 -19.91 26.39 -18.22
C TYR A 194 -18.54 26.78 -18.80
N SER A 195 -17.47 26.05 -18.47
CA SER A 195 -16.18 26.25 -19.12
C SER A 195 -16.19 25.73 -20.56
N GLU A 196 -15.32 26.31 -21.38
CA GLU A 196 -15.12 25.90 -22.78
C GLU A 196 -14.43 24.52 -22.88
N SER A 197 -13.70 24.13 -21.84
CA SER A 197 -13.05 22.83 -21.72
C SER A 197 -13.73 21.99 -20.62
N PRO A 198 -13.81 20.66 -20.77
CA PRO A 198 -14.35 19.80 -19.73
C PRO A 198 -13.38 19.61 -18.55
N SER A 199 -12.11 20.00 -18.70
CA SER A 199 -11.05 19.78 -17.71
C SER A 199 -10.06 20.93 -17.65
N TYR A 200 -9.66 21.30 -16.44
CA TYR A 200 -8.54 22.20 -16.16
C TYR A 200 -7.23 21.40 -16.06
N GLN A 201 -6.27 21.72 -16.91
CA GLN A 201 -4.98 21.03 -16.96
C GLN A 201 -3.89 21.82 -16.25
N VAL A 202 -3.11 21.14 -15.41
CA VAL A 202 -1.94 21.72 -14.73
C VAL A 202 -0.70 20.95 -15.13
N SER A 203 0.21 21.61 -15.85
CA SER A 203 1.55 21.10 -16.12
C SER A 203 2.42 21.20 -14.87
N LEU A 204 3.15 20.13 -14.58
CA LEU A 204 3.97 19.98 -13.37
C LEU A 204 5.45 19.67 -13.67
N TYR A 205 5.82 19.38 -14.92
CA TYR A 205 7.18 18.95 -15.28
C TYR A 205 8.27 20.00 -14.96
N ASP A 206 7.93 21.28 -15.00
CA ASP A 206 8.81 22.43 -14.76
C ASP A 206 8.58 23.12 -13.41
N ARG A 207 7.72 22.54 -12.56
CA ARG A 207 7.36 23.11 -11.25
C ARG A 207 8.09 22.39 -10.12
N SER A 208 8.72 23.15 -9.24
CA SER A 208 9.46 22.56 -8.13
C SER A 208 8.55 21.82 -7.15
N TYR A 209 9.14 20.90 -6.40
CA TYR A 209 8.53 20.23 -5.26
C TYR A 209 9.30 20.64 -4.00
N ARG A 210 8.58 20.85 -2.90
CA ARG A 210 9.18 20.96 -1.55
C ARG A 210 9.16 19.62 -0.85
N LEU A 211 10.17 19.32 -0.04
CA LEU A 211 10.10 18.21 0.90
C LEU A 211 9.18 18.61 2.07
N VAL A 212 8.14 17.82 2.30
CA VAL A 212 7.15 18.06 3.37
C VAL A 212 7.54 17.29 4.62
N SER A 213 7.87 16.01 4.45
CA SER A 213 8.38 15.15 5.50
C SER A 213 9.19 14.01 4.91
N HIS A 214 9.94 13.34 5.77
CA HIS A 214 10.65 12.13 5.41
C HIS A 214 10.78 11.22 6.63
N SER A 215 10.84 9.91 6.39
CA SER A 215 11.01 8.89 7.41
C SER A 215 12.03 7.86 6.93
N SER A 216 12.83 7.34 7.86
CA SER A 216 13.75 6.24 7.59
C SER A 216 13.73 5.30 8.78
N GLY A 217 13.51 4.02 8.51
CA GLY A 217 13.42 3.01 9.55
C GLY A 217 13.69 1.61 9.02
N PRO A 218 13.51 0.57 9.86
CA PRO A 218 13.80 -0.82 9.49
C PRO A 218 12.92 -1.35 8.35
N MET A 219 11.74 -0.78 8.12
CA MET A 219 10.78 -1.28 7.14
C MET A 219 10.94 -0.61 5.78
N ARG A 220 11.07 0.72 5.78
CA ARG A 220 11.15 1.53 4.55
C ARG A 220 11.74 2.90 4.81
N ALA A 221 12.28 3.50 3.76
CA ALA A 221 12.54 4.92 3.67
C ALA A 221 11.39 5.55 2.87
N SER A 222 10.87 6.67 3.34
CA SER A 222 9.77 7.37 2.67
C SER A 222 9.95 8.88 2.68
N ILE A 223 9.42 9.52 1.65
CA ILE A 223 9.34 10.98 1.54
C ILE A 223 7.92 11.39 1.19
N THR A 224 7.49 12.52 1.74
CA THR A 224 6.31 13.26 1.27
C THR A 224 6.80 14.55 0.63
N ILE A 225 6.40 14.77 -0.62
CA ILE A 225 6.72 15.99 -1.37
C ILE A 225 5.44 16.69 -1.82
N ALA A 226 5.50 18.00 -1.98
CA ALA A 226 4.37 18.80 -2.47
C ALA A 226 4.81 19.71 -3.62
N SER A 227 4.05 19.75 -4.71
CA SER A 227 4.30 20.66 -5.82
C SER A 227 4.22 22.13 -5.39
N GLU A 228 4.78 23.01 -6.21
CA GLU A 228 4.45 24.43 -6.16
C GLU A 228 2.92 24.63 -6.22
N PRO A 229 2.38 25.62 -5.48
CA PRO A 229 0.96 25.90 -5.49
C PRO A 229 0.42 26.30 -6.86
N PHE A 230 -0.83 25.95 -7.13
CA PHE A 230 -1.56 26.37 -8.32
C PHE A 230 -2.99 26.77 -7.96
N ASP A 231 -3.51 27.77 -8.65
CA ASP A 231 -4.89 28.23 -8.45
C ASP A 231 -5.87 27.34 -9.22
N TYR A 232 -7.01 27.05 -8.61
CA TYR A 232 -8.09 26.26 -9.20
C TYR A 232 -9.45 26.79 -8.72
N ASN A 233 -10.41 26.89 -9.63
CA ASN A 233 -11.76 27.34 -9.35
C ASN A 233 -12.72 26.16 -9.49
N ASP A 234 -13.61 25.99 -8.51
CA ASP A 234 -14.55 24.88 -8.43
C ASP A 234 -15.91 25.37 -7.92
N LEU A 235 -16.96 24.58 -8.11
CA LEU A 235 -18.23 24.77 -7.41
C LEU A 235 -18.20 24.00 -6.10
N GLU A 236 -18.50 24.68 -5.00
CA GLU A 236 -18.75 24.00 -3.74
C GLU A 236 -19.94 23.02 -3.90
N PRO A 237 -19.76 21.70 -3.68
CA PRO A 237 -20.76 20.69 -4.05
C PRO A 237 -22.13 20.89 -3.38
N ASN A 238 -22.15 21.48 -2.18
CA ASN A 238 -23.37 21.63 -1.38
C ASN A 238 -24.14 22.92 -1.69
N THR A 239 -23.43 23.99 -2.04
CA THR A 239 -24.02 25.33 -2.20
C THR A 239 -24.10 25.76 -3.66
N GLY A 240 -23.32 25.11 -4.54
CA GLY A 240 -23.16 25.51 -5.94
C GLY A 240 -22.46 26.86 -6.11
N LYS A 241 -21.86 27.41 -5.04
CA LYS A 241 -21.10 28.65 -5.12
C LYS A 241 -19.70 28.38 -5.65
N GLU A 242 -19.23 29.27 -6.51
CA GLU A 242 -17.82 29.26 -6.91
C GLU A 242 -16.92 29.48 -5.69
N ARG A 243 -15.84 28.71 -5.63
CA ARG A 243 -14.76 28.87 -4.65
C ARG A 243 -13.42 28.85 -5.37
N HIS A 244 -12.54 29.73 -4.93
CA HIS A 244 -11.17 29.79 -5.40
C HIS A 244 -10.27 29.04 -4.40
N LEU A 245 -9.53 28.07 -4.90
CA LEU A 245 -8.64 27.21 -4.13
C LEU A 245 -7.19 27.44 -4.54
N THR A 246 -6.30 27.45 -3.57
CA THR A 246 -4.88 27.27 -3.79
C THR A 246 -4.54 25.81 -3.51
N CYS A 247 -4.10 25.10 -4.54
CA CYS A 247 -3.95 23.66 -4.58
C CYS A 247 -2.49 23.23 -4.70
N GLN A 248 -2.18 22.04 -4.20
CA GLN A 248 -0.88 21.39 -4.37
C GLN A 248 -1.09 19.90 -4.59
N LEU A 249 -0.28 19.30 -5.49
CA LEU A 249 -0.17 17.85 -5.61
C LEU A 249 0.81 17.36 -4.52
N TYR A 250 0.36 16.42 -3.72
CA TYR A 250 1.19 15.71 -2.75
C TYR A 250 1.50 14.31 -3.26
N ARG A 251 2.73 13.86 -3.02
CA ARG A 251 3.22 12.52 -3.37
C ARG A 251 3.96 11.93 -2.18
N VAL A 252 3.58 10.72 -1.78
CA VAL A 252 4.25 9.95 -0.73
C VAL A 252 4.96 8.78 -1.40
N ILE A 253 6.28 8.82 -1.46
CA ILE A 253 7.11 7.82 -2.15
C ILE A 253 7.81 6.97 -1.10
N SER A 254 7.67 5.65 -1.19
CA SER A 254 8.13 4.68 -0.20
C SER A 254 8.98 3.57 -0.82
N LEU A 255 10.21 3.40 -0.32
CA LEU A 255 11.13 2.33 -0.67
C LEU A 255 11.27 1.35 0.49
N TYR A 256 10.73 0.14 0.33
CA TYR A 256 10.77 -0.92 1.34
C TYR A 256 12.13 -1.61 1.39
N ALA A 257 12.46 -2.23 2.52
CA ALA A 257 13.63 -3.10 2.64
C ALA A 257 13.60 -4.21 1.58
N ASP A 258 14.75 -4.46 0.95
CA ASP A 258 14.94 -5.51 -0.07
C ASP A 258 14.04 -5.46 -1.30
N ALA A 259 13.27 -4.37 -1.49
CA ALA A 259 12.35 -4.21 -2.61
C ALA A 259 13.08 -3.80 -3.89
N ASP A 260 12.62 -4.34 -5.03
CA ASP A 260 12.89 -3.85 -6.38
C ASP A 260 11.72 -3.03 -6.95
N TYR A 261 10.90 -2.48 -6.05
CA TYR A 261 9.79 -1.61 -6.38
C TYR A 261 9.69 -0.43 -5.40
N LEU A 262 8.94 0.59 -5.81
CA LEU A 262 8.47 1.69 -4.98
C LEU A 262 6.96 1.67 -4.88
N ILE A 263 6.42 2.13 -3.76
CA ILE A 263 5.00 2.48 -3.63
C ILE A 263 4.90 4.00 -3.58
N GLU A 264 3.99 4.54 -4.37
CA GLU A 264 3.66 5.95 -4.42
C GLU A 264 2.19 6.19 -4.07
N GLU A 265 1.89 7.17 -3.24
CA GLU A 265 0.52 7.65 -3.04
C GLU A 265 0.39 9.11 -3.47
N LEU A 266 -0.62 9.43 -4.28
CA LEU A 266 -0.87 10.75 -4.82
C LEU A 266 -2.21 11.29 -4.29
N PHE A 267 -2.25 12.57 -3.97
CA PHE A 267 -3.49 13.28 -3.65
C PHE A 267 -3.34 14.78 -3.86
N VAL A 268 -4.42 15.48 -4.22
CA VAL A 268 -4.44 16.94 -4.38
C VAL A 268 -5.18 17.57 -3.22
N LYS A 269 -4.51 18.46 -2.48
CA LYS A 269 -5.13 19.26 -1.40
C LYS A 269 -5.37 20.68 -1.91
N GLY A 270 -6.59 21.19 -1.76
CA GLY A 270 -6.95 22.59 -1.98
C GLY A 270 -7.28 23.30 -0.67
N LYS A 271 -6.78 24.52 -0.48
CA LYS A 271 -7.17 25.41 0.62
C LYS A 271 -7.93 26.61 0.04
N PRO A 272 -9.10 26.99 0.58
CA PRO A 272 -9.80 28.19 0.14
C PRO A 272 -8.91 29.43 0.24
N LYS A 273 -8.87 30.21 -0.84
CA LYS A 273 -8.21 31.51 -0.85
C LYS A 273 -9.08 32.44 -0.01
N GLY A 274 -8.64 32.78 1.20
CA GLY A 274 -9.43 33.63 2.09
C GLY A 274 -9.77 34.96 1.40
N GLU A 275 -11.05 35.31 1.35
CA GLU A 275 -11.46 36.67 1.00
C GLU A 275 -10.87 37.63 2.06
N GLN A 276 -10.30 38.74 1.62
CA GLN A 276 -9.74 39.77 2.52
C GLN A 276 -10.77 40.41 3.44
N ASP A 277 -12.06 40.10 3.31
CA ASP A 277 -13.13 40.63 4.13
C ASP A 277 -13.66 39.56 5.09
N GLY A 278 -13.44 39.80 6.38
CA GLY A 278 -13.73 38.88 7.45
C GLY A 278 -15.21 38.48 7.53
N ASN A 279 -15.51 37.21 7.25
CA ASN A 279 -16.20 36.33 8.19
C ASN A 279 -16.27 34.90 7.64
N HIS A 280 -15.81 33.96 8.47
CA HIS A 280 -15.96 32.50 8.31
C HIS A 280 -15.36 31.89 7.02
N ALA A 281 -14.05 32.02 6.84
CA ALA A 281 -13.33 31.12 5.95
C ALA A 281 -13.42 29.69 6.50
N ALA A 282 -14.02 28.77 5.75
CA ALA A 282 -13.86 27.34 6.01
C ALA A 282 -12.35 27.04 5.92
N THR A 283 -11.74 26.74 7.06
CA THR A 283 -10.27 26.62 7.24
C THR A 283 -9.70 25.28 6.79
N ASP A 284 -10.57 24.31 6.48
CA ASP A 284 -10.16 22.93 6.33
C ASP A 284 -9.78 22.64 4.87
N ALA A 285 -8.60 22.06 4.69
CA ALA A 285 -8.14 21.62 3.37
C ALA A 285 -9.09 20.54 2.82
N ILE A 286 -9.37 20.61 1.53
CA ILE A 286 -10.21 19.65 0.82
C ILE A 286 -9.38 18.79 -0.13
N ASN A 287 -9.72 17.51 -0.24
CA ASN A 287 -9.12 16.63 -1.24
C ASN A 287 -9.93 16.74 -2.54
N LEU A 288 -9.23 17.02 -3.65
CA LEU A 288 -9.83 17.13 -4.97
C LEU A 288 -9.70 15.82 -5.74
N GLU A 289 -10.67 15.56 -6.61
CA GLU A 289 -10.58 14.51 -7.61
C GLU A 289 -9.72 14.99 -8.78
N PHE A 290 -8.79 14.16 -9.22
CA PHE A 290 -7.83 14.50 -10.26
C PHE A 290 -7.45 13.25 -11.07
N ALA A 291 -7.06 13.46 -12.32
CA ALA A 291 -6.48 12.43 -13.16
C ALA A 291 -4.99 12.76 -13.38
N ALA A 292 -4.09 11.84 -13.03
CA ALA A 292 -2.65 12.04 -13.19
C ALA A 292 -2.14 11.46 -14.51
N ARG A 293 -1.29 12.22 -15.21
CA ARG A 293 -0.51 11.71 -16.33
C ARG A 293 0.93 11.50 -15.88
N TYR A 294 1.43 10.31 -16.16
CA TYR A 294 2.83 10.00 -15.99
C TYR A 294 3.57 10.11 -17.31
N TYR A 295 4.83 10.51 -17.20
CA TYR A 295 5.80 10.54 -18.27
C TYR A 295 7.07 9.79 -17.85
N ALA A 296 7.68 9.09 -18.81
CA ALA A 296 8.99 8.51 -18.65
C ALA A 296 9.79 8.55 -19.96
N TYR A 297 11.10 8.76 -19.83
CA TYR A 297 12.10 8.56 -20.85
C TYR A 297 13.05 7.45 -20.39
N MET A 298 12.97 6.29 -21.03
CA MET A 298 13.68 5.07 -20.62
C MET A 298 14.13 4.26 -21.84
N ASP A 299 15.37 3.77 -21.87
CA ASP A 299 15.81 2.84 -22.92
C ASP A 299 15.38 1.40 -22.57
N MET A 300 14.19 1.02 -23.06
CA MET A 300 13.57 -0.29 -22.82
C MET A 300 13.66 -1.22 -24.05
N SER A 301 14.54 -0.92 -25.00
CA SER A 301 14.70 -1.51 -26.35
C SER A 301 14.11 -0.72 -27.51
N GLN A 302 14.55 -1.08 -28.72
CA GLN A 302 14.04 -0.51 -29.99
C GLN A 302 12.56 -0.83 -30.24
N GLN A 303 12.05 -1.92 -29.64
CA GLN A 303 10.67 -2.39 -29.79
C GLN A 303 10.18 -3.00 -28.47
N PRO A 304 9.96 -2.17 -27.43
CA PRO A 304 9.47 -2.63 -26.15
C PRO A 304 8.07 -3.21 -26.31
N GLN A 305 7.80 -4.29 -25.59
CA GLN A 305 6.50 -4.93 -25.53
C GLN A 305 5.73 -4.38 -24.33
N ILE A 306 4.51 -3.93 -24.56
CA ILE A 306 3.57 -3.49 -23.52
C ILE A 306 2.58 -4.61 -23.28
N TYR A 307 2.54 -5.07 -22.03
CA TYR A 307 1.60 -6.07 -21.54
C TYR A 307 0.60 -5.38 -20.63
N GLN A 308 -0.66 -5.35 -21.05
CA GLN A 308 -1.78 -4.86 -20.25
C GLN A 308 -2.94 -5.83 -20.41
N ASN A 309 -3.51 -6.28 -19.28
CA ASN A 309 -4.71 -7.12 -19.33
C ASN A 309 -5.93 -6.21 -19.50
N PRO A 310 -6.69 -6.29 -20.60
CA PRO A 310 -7.83 -5.41 -20.82
C PRO A 310 -8.97 -5.62 -19.81
N ASN A 311 -9.01 -6.78 -19.13
CA ASN A 311 -10.01 -7.05 -18.09
C ASN A 311 -9.61 -6.49 -16.72
N VAL A 312 -8.33 -6.12 -16.55
CA VAL A 312 -7.78 -5.56 -15.31
C VAL A 312 -6.81 -4.44 -15.71
N PRO A 313 -7.32 -3.27 -16.13
CA PRO A 313 -6.51 -2.16 -16.64
C PRO A 313 -5.74 -1.42 -15.53
N ASP A 314 -5.69 -1.98 -14.32
CA ASP A 314 -5.05 -1.40 -13.15
C ASP A 314 -3.54 -1.59 -13.10
N TRP A 315 -2.99 -2.36 -14.03
CA TRP A 315 -1.55 -2.57 -14.11
C TRP A 315 -1.12 -2.85 -15.56
N PHE A 316 0.12 -2.53 -15.85
CA PHE A 316 0.79 -2.90 -17.09
C PHE A 316 2.28 -3.17 -16.82
N ALA A 317 2.93 -3.80 -17.78
CA ALA A 317 4.37 -3.96 -17.78
C ALA A 317 4.95 -3.66 -19.16
N VAL A 318 6.10 -3.02 -19.19
CA VAL A 318 6.86 -2.67 -20.40
C VAL A 318 8.24 -3.29 -20.28
N GLY A 319 8.73 -3.90 -21.35
CA GLY A 319 10.09 -4.44 -21.38
C GLY A 319 10.40 -5.17 -22.67
N SER A 320 11.57 -5.82 -22.69
CA SER A 320 12.01 -6.63 -23.83
C SER A 320 12.51 -7.99 -23.36
N SER A 321 12.19 -9.02 -24.13
CA SER A 321 12.69 -10.38 -23.86
C SER A 321 14.16 -10.56 -24.25
N PHE A 322 14.80 -9.55 -24.83
CA PHE A 322 16.21 -9.56 -25.18
C PHE A 322 17.04 -8.99 -24.03
N GLU A 323 18.07 -9.73 -23.62
CA GLU A 323 19.09 -9.17 -22.73
C GLU A 323 19.95 -8.13 -23.48
N PRO A 324 20.45 -7.08 -22.81
CA PRO A 324 20.37 -6.84 -21.37
C PRO A 324 19.14 -6.02 -20.91
N TYR A 325 18.24 -5.61 -21.81
CA TYR A 325 17.22 -4.57 -21.57
C TYR A 325 16.47 -4.72 -20.23
N ALA A 326 16.22 -3.58 -19.60
CA ALA A 326 15.42 -3.50 -18.38
C ALA A 326 13.92 -3.67 -18.66
N GLY A 327 13.16 -3.89 -17.60
CA GLY A 327 11.71 -3.87 -17.59
C GLY A 327 11.17 -2.92 -16.54
N TYR A 328 9.98 -2.38 -16.80
CA TYR A 328 9.25 -1.48 -15.93
C TYR A 328 7.81 -1.96 -15.78
N GLY A 329 7.39 -2.22 -14.55
CA GLY A 329 6.01 -2.53 -14.21
C GLY A 329 5.34 -1.35 -13.51
N PHE A 330 4.06 -1.14 -13.80
CA PHE A 330 3.24 -0.16 -13.12
C PHE A 330 1.93 -0.80 -12.67
N ALA A 331 1.50 -0.52 -11.45
CA ALA A 331 0.22 -0.94 -10.91
C ALA A 331 -0.42 0.17 -10.09
N THR A 332 -1.74 0.21 -10.00
CA THR A 332 -2.49 1.30 -9.38
C THR A 332 -3.86 0.83 -8.87
N ASP A 333 -4.46 1.53 -7.91
CA ASP A 333 -5.86 1.32 -7.50
C ASP A 333 -6.88 2.10 -8.34
N VAL A 334 -6.38 3.01 -9.19
CA VAL A 334 -7.17 3.78 -10.16
C VAL A 334 -6.85 3.26 -11.56
N HIS A 335 -7.86 2.93 -12.36
CA HIS A 335 -7.68 2.38 -13.72
C HIS A 335 -6.72 3.23 -14.57
N VAL A 336 -5.86 2.55 -15.32
CA VAL A 336 -5.04 3.16 -16.38
C VAL A 336 -5.90 3.29 -17.63
N ASP A 337 -6.26 4.51 -17.99
CA ASP A 337 -7.07 4.83 -19.16
C ASP A 337 -6.33 4.49 -20.46
N SER A 338 -5.07 4.91 -20.56
CA SER A 338 -4.24 4.69 -21.73
C SER A 338 -2.77 4.59 -21.38
N VAL A 339 -2.05 3.77 -22.15
CA VAL A 339 -0.59 3.68 -22.17
C VAL A 339 -0.13 3.97 -23.60
N THR A 340 0.69 5.00 -23.75
CA THR A 340 1.13 5.52 -25.05
C THR A 340 2.61 5.22 -25.26
N TYR A 341 2.90 4.55 -26.38
CA TYR A 341 4.24 4.32 -26.91
C TYR A 341 4.19 4.21 -28.44
N PRO A 342 5.12 4.84 -29.18
CA PRO A 342 6.02 5.90 -28.71
C PRO A 342 5.24 7.18 -28.39
N HIS A 343 5.56 7.86 -27.30
CA HIS A 343 5.05 9.20 -27.02
C HIS A 343 5.86 10.22 -27.85
N ASP A 344 5.18 11.11 -28.58
CA ASP A 344 5.79 12.09 -29.49
C ASP A 344 6.78 11.50 -30.53
N VAL A 345 6.51 10.29 -31.03
CA VAL A 345 7.31 9.62 -32.08
C VAL A 345 8.74 9.27 -31.63
N ASN A 346 9.06 9.33 -30.34
CA ASN A 346 10.35 8.92 -29.78
C ASN A 346 10.25 7.53 -29.12
N ASP A 347 11.11 6.60 -29.52
CA ASP A 347 11.14 5.19 -29.11
C ASP A 347 11.64 4.95 -27.67
N ARG A 348 11.95 6.02 -26.94
CA ARG A 348 12.29 5.97 -25.51
C ARG A 348 11.25 6.66 -24.62
N ARG A 349 10.23 7.29 -25.21
CA ARG A 349 9.22 8.05 -24.47
C ARG A 349 7.95 7.24 -24.27
N PHE A 350 7.53 7.18 -23.01
CA PHE A 350 6.32 6.51 -22.56
C PHE A 350 5.48 7.52 -21.78
N SER A 351 4.16 7.40 -21.92
CA SER A 351 3.23 8.11 -21.03
C SER A 351 2.05 7.22 -20.70
N TRP A 352 1.47 7.37 -19.52
CA TRP A 352 0.21 6.73 -19.19
C TRP A 352 -0.69 7.67 -18.39
N GLN A 353 -2.00 7.56 -18.62
CA GLN A 353 -3.02 8.39 -18.00
C GLN A 353 -3.84 7.55 -17.03
N LEU A 354 -3.99 8.03 -15.80
CA LEU A 354 -4.95 7.47 -14.85
C LEU A 354 -6.32 8.09 -15.07
N LEU A 355 -7.39 7.33 -14.77
CA LEU A 355 -8.73 7.92 -14.62
C LEU A 355 -8.78 8.87 -13.41
N PRO A 356 -9.81 9.73 -13.31
CA PRO A 356 -10.01 10.57 -12.13
C PRO A 356 -10.19 9.75 -10.85
N GLY A 357 -9.54 10.20 -9.77
CA GLY A 357 -9.68 9.66 -8.42
C GLY A 357 -9.35 10.71 -7.36
N LYS A 358 -9.82 10.51 -6.12
CA LYS A 358 -9.47 11.41 -4.98
C LYS A 358 -8.05 11.19 -4.47
N SER A 359 -7.52 10.01 -4.73
CA SER A 359 -6.15 9.60 -4.48
C SER A 359 -5.82 8.47 -5.43
N ALA A 360 -4.54 8.25 -5.68
CA ALA A 360 -4.06 7.05 -6.37
C ALA A 360 -2.92 6.44 -5.55
N LYS A 361 -2.94 5.12 -5.37
CA LYS A 361 -1.84 4.34 -4.83
C LYS A 361 -1.21 3.54 -5.97
N CYS A 362 -0.01 3.92 -6.34
CA CYS A 362 0.73 3.34 -7.44
C CYS A 362 1.92 2.51 -6.95
N LEU A 363 2.32 1.53 -7.75
CA LEU A 363 3.53 0.74 -7.57
C LEU A 363 4.37 0.84 -8.84
N HIS A 364 5.66 1.09 -8.66
CA HIS A 364 6.66 1.18 -9.73
C HIS A 364 7.65 0.03 -9.54
N LEU A 365 7.58 -0.98 -10.40
CA LEU A 365 8.42 -2.17 -10.36
C LEU A 365 9.56 -2.04 -11.36
N PHE A 366 10.78 -2.32 -10.91
CA PHE A 366 11.97 -2.31 -11.73
C PHE A 366 12.53 -3.72 -11.89
N MET A 367 12.90 -4.10 -13.10
CA MET A 367 13.40 -5.44 -13.40
C MET A 367 14.58 -5.37 -14.35
N ARG A 368 15.55 -6.28 -14.15
CA ARG A 368 16.64 -6.53 -15.10
C ARG A 368 16.33 -7.79 -15.89
N CYS A 369 16.61 -7.75 -17.20
CA CYS A 369 16.40 -8.89 -18.10
C CYS A 369 15.02 -9.53 -17.89
N PRO A 370 13.91 -8.81 -18.14
CA PRO A 370 12.58 -9.31 -17.80
C PRO A 370 12.33 -10.64 -18.51
N GLU A 371 12.29 -11.72 -17.72
CA GLU A 371 12.05 -13.08 -18.20
C GLU A 371 10.66 -13.21 -18.82
N LYS A 372 10.37 -14.39 -19.39
CA LYS A 372 8.98 -14.77 -19.69
C LYS A 372 8.15 -14.66 -18.39
N ASN A 373 7.01 -13.97 -18.45
CA ASN A 373 6.06 -13.73 -17.35
C ASN A 373 6.36 -12.52 -16.43
N PHE A 374 7.18 -11.55 -16.84
CA PHE A 374 7.38 -10.33 -16.03
C PHE A 374 6.09 -9.51 -15.80
N ASP A 375 5.16 -9.56 -16.75
CA ASP A 375 3.80 -9.03 -16.63
C ASP A 375 3.04 -9.68 -15.46
N SER A 376 3.20 -11.00 -15.27
CA SER A 376 2.58 -11.73 -14.16
C SER A 376 3.08 -11.23 -12.80
N ARG A 377 4.33 -10.74 -12.73
CA ARG A 377 4.89 -10.16 -11.49
C ARG A 377 4.26 -8.81 -11.17
N ALA A 378 4.08 -7.93 -12.16
CA ALA A 378 3.38 -6.67 -11.98
C ALA A 378 1.92 -6.92 -11.51
N GLY A 379 1.23 -7.88 -12.14
CA GLY A 379 -0.12 -8.29 -11.73
C GLY A 379 -0.18 -8.91 -10.33
N GLN A 380 0.82 -9.70 -9.94
CA GLN A 380 0.92 -10.25 -8.58
C GLN A 380 1.11 -9.12 -7.56
N TYR A 381 1.98 -8.15 -7.83
CA TYR A 381 2.24 -7.02 -6.92
C TYR A 381 1.04 -6.08 -6.81
N TRP A 382 0.33 -5.86 -7.92
CA TRP A 382 -0.96 -5.19 -7.90
C TRP A 382 -1.93 -5.91 -6.94
N HIS A 383 -2.07 -7.24 -7.09
CA HIS A 383 -2.97 -8.01 -6.24
C HIS A 383 -2.56 -7.95 -4.76
N GLU A 384 -1.28 -8.10 -4.47
CA GLU A 384 -0.76 -8.23 -3.10
C GLU A 384 -0.62 -6.90 -2.36
N PHE A 385 -0.31 -5.80 -3.02
CA PHE A 385 -0.02 -4.52 -2.35
C PHE A 385 -1.11 -3.46 -2.51
N ILE A 386 -1.98 -3.63 -3.52
CA ILE A 386 -2.99 -2.63 -3.89
C ILE A 386 -4.41 -3.22 -3.76
N TYR A 387 -4.74 -4.28 -4.48
CA TYR A 387 -6.13 -4.80 -4.53
C TYR A 387 -6.54 -5.58 -3.27
N LYS A 388 -5.71 -6.52 -2.83
CA LYS A 388 -5.92 -7.38 -1.66
C LYS A 388 -4.70 -7.34 -0.74
N PRO A 389 -4.35 -6.20 -0.13
CA PRO A 389 -3.25 -6.12 0.82
C PRO A 389 -3.51 -6.90 2.11
N LEU A 390 -2.43 -7.26 2.81
CA LEU A 390 -2.55 -7.66 4.21
C LEU A 390 -3.10 -6.47 5.02
N LYS A 391 -4.05 -6.74 5.92
CA LYS A 391 -4.66 -5.71 6.78
C LYS A 391 -4.55 -6.10 8.24
N ALA A 392 -4.48 -5.10 9.10
CA ALA A 392 -4.60 -5.28 10.54
C ALA A 392 -5.64 -4.33 11.12
N GLU A 393 -6.34 -4.79 12.14
CA GLU A 393 -7.31 -4.01 12.91
C GLU A 393 -7.13 -4.28 14.41
N ILE A 394 -7.51 -3.30 15.24
CA ILE A 394 -7.53 -3.49 16.70
C ILE A 394 -8.53 -4.59 17.03
N TYR A 395 -8.06 -5.67 17.64
CA TYR A 395 -8.95 -6.74 18.06
C TYR A 395 -9.79 -6.29 19.25
N GLN A 396 -11.10 -6.19 19.04
CA GLN A 396 -12.07 -5.98 20.10
C GLN A 396 -12.81 -7.29 20.32
N GLU A 397 -12.75 -7.82 21.54
CA GLU A 397 -13.49 -9.01 21.94
C GLU A 397 -14.99 -8.65 22.03
N SER A 398 -15.66 -8.60 20.89
CA SER A 398 -17.11 -8.43 20.85
C SER A 398 -17.76 -9.77 21.19
N GLN A 399 -18.00 -10.01 22.48
CA GLN A 399 -18.81 -11.15 22.93
C GLN A 399 -20.17 -11.23 22.18
N LYS A 400 -20.70 -10.09 21.71
CA LYS A 400 -21.91 -9.98 20.87
C LYS A 400 -21.78 -10.52 19.45
N LYS A 401 -20.63 -10.33 18.78
CA LYS A 401 -20.48 -10.71 17.37
C LYS A 401 -20.29 -12.22 17.22
N LEU A 402 -19.68 -12.87 18.22
CA LEU A 402 -19.57 -14.33 18.28
C LEU A 402 -20.91 -15.02 18.48
N THR A 403 -21.82 -14.48 19.30
CA THR A 403 -23.18 -15.02 19.43
C THR A 403 -23.98 -14.84 18.15
N ASP A 404 -23.87 -13.68 17.50
CA ASP A 404 -24.60 -13.41 16.24
C ASP A 404 -24.06 -14.29 15.09
N ILE A 405 -22.73 -14.45 14.99
CA ILE A 405 -22.09 -15.35 14.01
C ILE A 405 -22.44 -16.82 14.31
N TRP A 406 -22.50 -17.20 15.58
CA TRP A 406 -22.88 -18.56 15.98
C TRP A 406 -24.34 -18.86 15.66
N ASP A 407 -25.24 -17.90 15.91
CA ASP A 407 -26.66 -18.03 15.60
C ASP A 407 -26.90 -18.09 14.07
N GLU A 408 -26.18 -17.27 13.29
CA GLU A 408 -26.20 -17.30 11.82
C GLU A 408 -25.65 -18.63 11.27
N PHE A 409 -24.56 -19.13 11.86
CA PHE A 409 -23.96 -20.42 11.50
C PHE A 409 -24.87 -21.61 11.83
N GLN A 410 -25.51 -21.62 13.00
CA GLN A 410 -26.51 -22.63 13.37
C GLN A 410 -27.70 -22.64 12.40
N LYS A 411 -28.12 -21.45 11.96
CA LYS A 411 -29.21 -21.30 10.99
C LYS A 411 -28.82 -21.82 9.61
N GLN A 412 -27.65 -21.45 9.09
CA GLN A 412 -27.15 -21.93 7.79
C GLN A 412 -26.90 -23.44 7.78
N LEU A 413 -26.43 -24.01 8.90
CA LEU A 413 -26.20 -25.45 9.03
C LEU A 413 -27.52 -26.22 9.08
N SER A 414 -28.53 -25.70 9.78
CA SER A 414 -29.89 -26.25 9.80
C SER A 414 -30.55 -26.21 8.41
N GLU A 415 -30.40 -25.10 7.68
CA GLU A 415 -30.92 -24.96 6.32
C GLU A 415 -30.21 -25.87 5.32
N SER A 416 -28.88 -26.01 5.45
CA SER A 416 -28.09 -26.93 4.62
C SER A 416 -28.44 -28.39 4.88
N GLN A 417 -28.64 -28.78 6.14
CA GLN A 417 -29.12 -30.10 6.51
C GLN A 417 -30.52 -30.37 5.94
N LYS A 418 -31.45 -29.41 6.06
CA LYS A 418 -32.79 -29.52 5.45
C LYS A 418 -32.68 -29.68 3.94
N LYS A 419 -31.91 -28.83 3.26
CA LYS A 419 -31.75 -28.87 1.79
C LYS A 419 -31.13 -30.17 1.31
N LEU A 420 -30.14 -30.72 2.02
CA LEU A 420 -29.56 -32.04 1.76
C LEU A 420 -30.58 -33.15 1.96
N ILE A 421 -31.35 -33.14 3.05
CA ILE A 421 -32.40 -34.13 3.31
C ILE A 421 -33.50 -34.04 2.23
N TYR A 422 -33.94 -32.84 1.86
CA TYR A 422 -34.92 -32.66 0.78
C TYR A 422 -34.38 -33.11 -0.58
N THR A 423 -33.13 -32.80 -0.89
CA THR A 423 -32.50 -33.24 -2.15
C THR A 423 -32.31 -34.76 -2.14
N TRP A 424 -31.98 -35.37 -1.01
CA TRP A 424 -31.84 -36.82 -0.83
C TRP A 424 -33.19 -37.54 -0.95
N VAL A 425 -34.23 -37.07 -0.27
CA VAL A 425 -35.60 -37.63 -0.36
C VAL A 425 -36.15 -37.48 -1.79
N ASN A 426 -35.86 -36.37 -2.46
CA ASN A 426 -36.33 -36.11 -3.82
C ASN A 426 -35.48 -36.78 -4.92
N SER A 427 -34.28 -37.29 -4.59
CA SER A 427 -33.38 -37.97 -5.54
C SER A 427 -33.36 -39.49 -5.36
N LEU A 428 -34.16 -40.05 -4.44
CA LEU A 428 -34.35 -41.49 -4.32
C LEU A 428 -34.97 -42.05 -5.62
N PRO A 429 -34.23 -42.86 -6.39
CA PRO A 429 -34.77 -43.47 -7.59
C PRO A 429 -35.69 -44.62 -7.17
N ASN A 430 -36.95 -44.59 -7.58
CA ASN A 430 -37.75 -45.81 -7.69
C ASN A 430 -37.20 -46.68 -8.81
N GLY A 431 -36.05 -47.32 -8.58
CA GLY A 431 -35.48 -48.30 -9.50
C GLY A 431 -33.98 -48.15 -9.78
N LYS A 432 -33.21 -49.07 -9.19
CA LYS A 432 -31.93 -49.64 -9.64
C LYS A 432 -30.97 -48.75 -10.47
N SER A 433 -30.03 -48.13 -9.77
CA SER A 433 -28.63 -48.02 -10.23
C SER A 433 -27.69 -47.72 -9.05
N ARG A 434 -26.72 -48.61 -8.83
CA ARG A 434 -25.61 -48.43 -7.87
C ARG A 434 -24.58 -47.49 -8.48
N VAL A 435 -24.67 -46.20 -8.18
CA VAL A 435 -23.52 -45.28 -8.29
C VAL A 435 -22.85 -45.21 -6.92
N ASN A 436 -21.53 -45.10 -6.89
CA ASN A 436 -20.67 -45.16 -5.70
C ASN A 436 -20.80 -43.90 -4.81
N LEU A 437 -22.03 -43.61 -4.38
CA LEU A 437 -22.45 -42.44 -3.59
C LEU A 437 -21.81 -42.43 -2.19
N SER A 438 -21.42 -43.60 -1.70
CA SER A 438 -20.78 -43.76 -0.40
C SER A 438 -19.45 -43.03 -0.32
N ASP A 439 -18.62 -43.07 -1.36
CA ASP A 439 -17.27 -42.50 -1.32
C ASP A 439 -17.27 -40.98 -1.38
N THR A 440 -18.13 -40.38 -2.20
CA THR A 440 -18.27 -38.92 -2.29
C THR A 440 -18.90 -38.36 -1.01
N PHE A 441 -19.89 -39.05 -0.44
CA PHE A 441 -20.49 -38.67 0.85
C PHE A 441 -19.49 -38.76 2.00
N GLN A 442 -18.67 -39.82 2.03
CA GLN A 442 -17.65 -40.00 3.06
C GLN A 442 -16.55 -38.94 2.96
N LYS A 443 -16.14 -38.56 1.75
CA LYS A 443 -15.15 -37.49 1.54
C LYS A 443 -15.67 -36.13 1.98
N THR A 444 -16.91 -35.79 1.64
CA THR A 444 -17.54 -34.54 2.08
C THR A 444 -17.73 -34.50 3.60
N LEU A 445 -18.13 -35.62 4.22
CA LEU A 445 -18.24 -35.72 5.68
C LEU A 445 -16.88 -35.62 6.38
N ASN A 446 -15.82 -36.19 5.80
CA ASN A 446 -14.48 -36.09 6.36
C ASN A 446 -13.93 -34.65 6.26
N PHE A 447 -14.15 -33.98 5.13
CA PHE A 447 -13.79 -32.57 4.97
C PHE A 447 -14.56 -31.67 5.95
N GLN A 448 -15.88 -31.86 6.08
CA GLN A 448 -16.69 -31.13 7.06
C GLN A 448 -16.24 -31.40 8.51
N ARG A 449 -15.89 -32.65 8.84
CA ARG A 449 -15.37 -33.02 10.16
C ARG A 449 -14.01 -32.37 10.45
N GLU A 450 -13.13 -32.30 9.46
CA GLU A 450 -11.81 -31.68 9.60
C GLU A 450 -11.92 -30.16 9.79
N LEU A 451 -12.81 -29.51 9.04
CA LEU A 451 -13.11 -28.09 9.18
C LEU A 451 -13.70 -27.77 10.57
N VAL A 452 -14.68 -28.56 11.02
CA VAL A 452 -15.28 -28.45 12.36
C VAL A 452 -14.26 -28.70 13.47
N ASN A 453 -13.39 -29.70 13.33
CA ASN A 453 -12.34 -29.98 14.32
C ASN A 453 -11.28 -28.88 14.37
N THR A 454 -10.97 -28.25 13.24
CA THR A 454 -10.03 -27.13 13.17
C THR A 454 -10.61 -25.89 13.83
N THR A 455 -11.90 -25.60 13.59
CA THR A 455 -12.63 -24.53 14.29
C THR A 455 -12.74 -24.80 15.79
N PHE A 456 -13.03 -26.03 16.21
CA PHE A 456 -13.07 -26.39 17.64
C PHE A 456 -11.70 -26.27 18.30
N LYS A 457 -10.60 -26.61 17.61
CA LYS A 457 -9.24 -26.41 18.13
C LYS A 457 -8.89 -24.93 18.26
N ALA A 458 -9.23 -24.12 17.25
CA ALA A 458 -9.04 -22.67 17.32
C ALA A 458 -9.86 -22.05 18.47
N GLN A 459 -11.10 -22.52 18.66
CA GLN A 459 -12.00 -22.10 19.73
C GLN A 459 -11.56 -22.60 21.11
N GLU A 460 -11.01 -23.82 21.22
CA GLU A 460 -10.44 -24.36 22.45
C GLU A 460 -9.19 -23.58 22.87
N VAL A 461 -8.32 -23.24 21.92
CA VAL A 461 -7.14 -22.40 22.16
C VAL A 461 -7.56 -21.00 22.60
N ALA A 462 -8.52 -20.37 21.91
CA ALA A 462 -9.05 -19.06 22.28
C ALA A 462 -9.74 -19.06 23.66
N SER A 463 -10.52 -20.10 23.97
CA SER A 463 -11.19 -20.23 25.27
C SER A 463 -10.19 -20.50 26.40
N LYS A 464 -9.18 -21.34 26.17
CA LYS A 464 -8.08 -21.55 27.14
C LYS A 464 -7.32 -20.25 27.40
N LEU A 465 -7.03 -19.47 26.35
CA LEU A 465 -6.39 -18.16 26.49
C LEU A 465 -7.24 -17.21 27.33
N GLY A 466 -8.56 -17.19 27.09
CA GLY A 466 -9.51 -16.38 27.87
C GLY A 466 -9.57 -16.80 29.33
N VAL A 467 -9.59 -18.10 29.62
CA VAL A 467 -9.60 -18.64 31.00
C VAL A 467 -8.28 -18.36 31.72
N GLU A 468 -7.14 -18.53 31.06
CA GLU A 468 -5.82 -18.25 31.65
C GLU A 468 -5.67 -16.74 31.98
N THR A 469 -6.19 -15.87 31.11
CA THR A 469 -6.18 -14.42 31.30
C THR A 469 -7.10 -13.99 32.45
N GLN A 470 -8.31 -14.57 32.55
CA GLN A 470 -9.20 -14.33 33.69
C GLN A 470 -8.59 -14.83 35.00
N LYS A 471 -7.91 -15.99 34.99
CA LYS A 471 -7.23 -16.54 36.16
C LYS A 471 -6.10 -15.63 36.63
N GLN A 472 -5.24 -15.15 35.72
CA GLN A 472 -4.19 -14.19 36.06
C GLN A 472 -4.74 -12.87 36.60
N PHE A 473 -5.85 -12.39 36.06
CA PHE A 473 -6.53 -11.20 36.56
C PHE A 473 -7.01 -11.39 38.02
N TRP A 474 -7.69 -12.50 38.31
CA TRP A 474 -8.16 -12.80 39.67
C TRP A 474 -7.01 -13.03 40.65
N ASP A 475 -5.96 -13.75 40.25
CA ASP A 475 -4.78 -13.98 41.08
C ASP A 475 -4.07 -12.67 41.44
N ASN A 476 -3.98 -11.72 40.50
CA ASN A 476 -3.42 -10.40 40.75
C ASN A 476 -4.32 -9.54 41.65
N TYR A 477 -5.64 -9.59 41.44
CA TYR A 477 -6.62 -8.91 42.29
C TYR A 477 -6.54 -9.39 43.75
N PHE A 478 -6.53 -10.71 43.99
CA PHE A 478 -6.45 -11.26 45.34
C PHE A 478 -5.08 -11.00 46.00
N LYS A 479 -3.98 -11.02 45.24
CA LYS A 479 -2.65 -10.61 45.75
C LYS A 479 -2.59 -9.14 46.14
N LEU A 480 -3.25 -8.26 45.38
CA LEU A 480 -3.33 -6.83 45.70
C LEU A 480 -4.13 -6.62 46.99
N MET A 481 -5.29 -7.26 47.12
CA MET A 481 -6.15 -7.18 48.31
C MET A 481 -5.47 -7.75 49.57
N GLN A 482 -4.64 -8.79 49.45
CA GLN A 482 -3.84 -9.30 50.57
C GLN A 482 -2.72 -8.34 50.99
N LYS A 483 -2.20 -7.52 50.06
CA LYS A 483 -1.18 -6.50 50.38
C LYS A 483 -1.77 -5.26 51.02
N THR A 484 -3.01 -4.89 50.72
CA THR A 484 -3.73 -3.76 51.36
C THR A 484 -4.42 -4.13 52.67
N ALA A 485 -4.54 -5.43 52.98
CA ALA A 485 -5.09 -5.93 54.25
C ALA A 485 -4.01 -6.17 55.34
N ARG A 486 -2.75 -5.80 55.08
CA ARG A 486 -1.68 -5.65 56.08
C ARG A 486 -1.33 -4.18 56.21
#